data_AF-A0A0C9XSF1-F1
#
_entry.id   AF-A0A0C9XSF1-F1
#
_cell.length_a   1.000
_cell.length_b   1.000
_cell.length_c   1.000
_cell.angle_alpha   90.00
_cell.angle_beta   90.00
_cell.angle_gamma   90.00
#
_symmetry.space_group_name_H-M   'P 1'
#
loop_
_entity.id
_entity.type
_entity.pdbx_description
1 polymer ?
#
loop_
_entity_poly.entity_id
_entity_poly.type
_entity_poly.pdbx_seq_one_letter_code
_entity_poly.pdbx_strand_id
1 'polypeptide(L)'
;HNQYCYICHDSSKCLFCCDFCPWVVCQCCLGLEEVKPKLYASDIKFRCPSCHKLGEHMVKCKLSPYYVMLNTPTTLAGVCERASKALVCTESILILHLMCVGMEVCRSLPKLLHMTLEEYHTADLLMYEEAIFDFGTEKKLHHWMKMAGQLHARLEGQNFGHKIIFVMVHSVVMHGDLFAGKDEDGDVTMMVGDFMDYIFTPPLNEVVYRSTLFMLTCSHVVRFEESFTAMKKSIMHLQPEYAILFTTPEFIIATTKLFAMAYSIQVLIHGHSFLDVFHDLLNISLDLRMHTDMLVFYISGLLAPKAPFSLRTPTLDVAQPPSIVGYQYLWYHSHQHPWGKALPMGCLRCGAVCPWSQLKCHLNSMHPKAQLTTCLGCNLEVYSEPLPMEYKILQDSKIFGWIRYTIWPREVL
;
A
#
# COMPACT_ATOMS: atom_id res chain seq x y z
N HIS A 1 -23.68 -1.14 10.59
CA HIS A 1 -23.03 0.17 10.73
C HIS A 1 -21.72 0.04 11.48
N ASN A 2 -20.85 1.04 11.40
CA ASN A 2 -19.56 1.03 12.08
C ASN A 2 -19.70 1.15 13.60
N GLN A 3 -18.69 0.70 14.33
CA GLN A 3 -18.66 0.70 15.81
C GLN A 3 -18.11 2.00 16.41
N TYR A 4 -17.47 2.84 15.60
CA TYR A 4 -16.78 4.05 16.05
C TYR A 4 -17.31 5.28 15.35
N CYS A 5 -17.41 6.39 16.08
CA CYS A 5 -17.76 7.67 15.48
C CYS A 5 -16.75 8.06 14.39
N TYR A 6 -17.20 8.32 13.16
CA TYR A 6 -16.26 8.65 12.06
C TYR A 6 -15.55 10.00 12.27
N ILE A 7 -16.07 10.87 13.14
CA ILE A 7 -15.47 12.18 13.45
C ILE A 7 -14.33 12.02 14.47
N CYS A 8 -14.61 11.45 15.64
CA CYS A 8 -13.63 11.37 16.74
C CYS A 8 -13.00 9.99 16.98
N HIS A 9 -13.44 8.93 16.30
CA HIS A 9 -13.08 7.52 16.53
C HIS A 9 -13.42 6.97 17.91
N ASP A 10 -14.17 7.71 18.72
CA ASP A 10 -14.64 7.21 20.02
C ASP A 10 -15.78 6.20 19.83
N SER A 11 -15.74 5.11 20.59
CA SER A 11 -16.78 4.09 20.69
C SER A 11 -17.81 4.49 21.76
N SER A 12 -18.24 5.76 21.75
CA SER A 12 -19.09 6.29 22.82
C SER A 12 -20.40 5.50 22.94
N LYS A 13 -21.03 5.54 24.12
CA LYS A 13 -22.25 4.78 24.40
C LYS A 13 -23.45 5.17 23.51
N CYS A 14 -23.44 6.35 22.90
CA CYS A 14 -24.53 6.83 22.07
C CYS A 14 -24.05 7.22 20.67
N LEU A 15 -24.21 6.28 19.74
CA LEU A 15 -23.89 6.43 18.33
C LEU A 15 -25.18 6.52 17.51
N PHE A 16 -25.24 7.49 16.60
CA PHE A 16 -26.33 7.69 15.65
C PHE A 16 -25.96 7.07 14.30
N CYS A 17 -26.72 6.06 13.88
CA CYS A 17 -26.53 5.34 12.63
C CYS A 17 -27.12 6.11 11.45
N CYS A 18 -26.30 6.42 10.44
CA CYS A 18 -26.81 7.05 9.21
C CYS A 18 -27.69 6.07 8.43
N ASP A 19 -28.84 6.53 7.93
CA ASP A 19 -29.73 5.71 7.10
C ASP A 19 -29.25 5.57 5.64
N PHE A 20 -28.25 6.35 5.26
CA PHE A 20 -27.79 6.47 3.87
C PHE A 20 -26.37 5.93 3.65
N CYS A 21 -25.67 5.55 4.72
CA CYS A 21 -24.32 4.99 4.64
C CYS A 21 -23.96 4.22 5.92
N PRO A 22 -22.83 3.48 5.93
CA PRO A 22 -22.38 2.75 7.12
C PRO A 22 -21.90 3.62 8.30
N TRP A 23 -21.73 4.95 8.13
CA TRP A 23 -21.20 5.83 9.16
C TRP A 23 -22.09 5.96 10.39
N VAL A 24 -21.43 6.18 11.52
CA VAL A 24 -22.06 6.55 12.78
C VAL A 24 -21.43 7.81 13.34
N VAL A 25 -22.21 8.62 14.06
CA VAL A 25 -21.74 9.84 14.73
C VAL A 25 -22.09 9.77 16.20
N CYS A 26 -21.16 10.08 17.10
CA CYS A 26 -21.48 10.14 18.51
C CYS A 26 -22.28 11.40 18.86
N GLN A 27 -23.05 11.31 19.93
CA GLN A 27 -23.80 12.43 20.51
C GLN A 27 -22.92 13.68 20.71
N CYS A 28 -21.71 13.51 21.25
CA CYS A 28 -20.79 14.61 21.54
C CYS A 28 -20.41 15.37 20.27
N CYS A 29 -20.08 14.68 19.17
CA CYS A 29 -19.71 15.34 17.92
C CYS A 29 -20.89 16.05 17.25
N LEU A 30 -22.12 15.61 17.50
CA LEU A 30 -23.34 16.32 17.06
C LEU A 30 -23.66 17.55 17.92
N GLY A 31 -22.92 17.81 19.01
CA GLY A 31 -23.19 18.93 19.91
C GLY A 31 -24.50 18.78 20.68
N LEU A 32 -24.96 17.55 20.91
CA LEU A 32 -26.22 17.28 21.59
C LEU A 32 -25.97 17.10 23.10
N GLU A 33 -26.47 18.02 23.92
CA GLU A 33 -26.39 17.89 25.39
C GLU A 33 -27.24 16.70 25.90
N GLU A 34 -28.43 16.51 25.33
CA GLU A 34 -29.34 15.41 25.64
C GLU A 34 -29.93 14.78 24.38
N VAL A 35 -30.03 13.44 24.38
CA VAL A 35 -30.66 12.71 23.29
C VAL A 35 -32.18 12.68 23.50
N LYS A 36 -32.89 13.48 22.73
CA LYS A 36 -34.35 13.48 22.74
C LYS A 36 -34.87 12.14 22.21
N PRO A 37 -35.83 11.47 22.89
CA PRO A 37 -36.38 10.17 22.44
C PRO A 37 -36.92 10.19 21.01
N LYS A 38 -37.38 11.36 20.53
CA LYS A 38 -37.83 11.55 19.16
C LYS A 38 -36.76 11.18 18.11
N LEU A 39 -35.46 11.30 18.42
CA LEU A 39 -34.37 10.91 17.52
C LEU A 39 -34.40 9.42 17.13
N TYR A 40 -35.04 8.60 17.96
CA TYR A 40 -35.19 7.16 17.73
C TYR A 40 -36.56 6.79 17.15
N ALA A 41 -37.39 7.78 16.80
CA ALA A 41 -38.67 7.50 16.17
C ALA A 41 -38.43 6.89 14.77
N SER A 42 -39.12 5.80 14.46
CA SER A 42 -38.89 4.99 13.25
C SER A 42 -39.18 5.71 11.94
N ASP A 43 -39.90 6.82 11.98
CA ASP A 43 -40.24 7.68 10.85
C ASP A 43 -39.16 8.74 10.56
N ILE A 44 -38.18 8.92 11.46
CA ILE A 44 -37.11 9.90 11.30
C ILE A 44 -35.87 9.24 10.72
N LYS A 45 -35.42 9.73 9.57
CA LYS A 45 -34.17 9.30 8.95
C LYS A 45 -33.03 10.23 9.34
N PHE A 46 -32.02 9.69 10.01
CA PHE A 46 -30.77 10.38 10.29
C PHE A 46 -29.85 10.37 9.08
N ARG A 47 -29.49 11.57 8.61
CA ARG A 47 -28.44 11.77 7.61
C ARG A 47 -27.21 12.33 8.30
N CYS A 48 -26.10 11.61 8.28
CA CYS A 48 -24.85 12.11 8.87
C CYS A 48 -24.30 13.36 8.13
N PRO A 49 -23.38 14.12 8.75
CA PRO A 49 -22.82 15.33 8.13
C PRO A 49 -22.13 15.08 6.78
N SER A 50 -21.44 13.95 6.63
CA SER A 50 -20.78 13.61 5.36
C SER A 50 -21.78 13.33 4.24
N CYS A 51 -22.87 12.60 4.48
CA CYS A 51 -23.93 12.39 3.50
C CYS A 51 -24.71 13.67 3.17
N HIS A 52 -24.85 14.58 4.14
CA HIS A 52 -25.39 15.92 3.91
C HIS A 52 -24.52 16.70 2.92
N LYS A 53 -23.22 16.83 3.23
CA LYS A 53 -22.22 17.49 2.38
C LYS A 53 -22.17 16.90 0.97
N LEU A 54 -22.15 15.57 0.85
CA LEU A 54 -22.16 14.89 -0.45
C LEU A 54 -23.43 15.19 -1.26
N GLY A 55 -24.59 15.24 -0.61
CA GLY A 55 -25.85 15.61 -1.24
C GLY A 55 -25.81 17.03 -1.82
N GLU A 56 -25.28 18.00 -1.07
CA GLU A 56 -25.15 19.39 -1.54
C GLU A 56 -24.25 19.52 -2.77
N HIS A 57 -23.12 18.80 -2.78
CA HIS A 57 -22.20 18.79 -3.92
C HIS A 57 -22.84 18.23 -5.20
N MET A 58 -23.69 17.21 -5.09
CA MET A 58 -24.36 16.61 -6.25
C MET A 58 -25.38 17.54 -6.89
N VAL A 59 -26.12 18.32 -6.09
CA VAL A 59 -27.18 19.20 -6.59
C VAL A 59 -26.62 20.57 -7.03
N LYS A 60 -25.31 20.84 -6.84
CA LYS A 60 -24.66 22.15 -7.09
C LYS A 60 -25.42 23.31 -6.43
N CYS A 61 -26.07 23.06 -5.29
CA CYS A 61 -26.84 24.07 -4.57
C CYS A 61 -25.96 24.92 -3.65
N LYS A 62 -26.51 26.07 -3.21
CA LYS A 62 -25.93 26.85 -2.12
C LYS A 62 -25.86 25.99 -0.85
N LEU A 63 -24.78 26.15 -0.07
CA LEU A 63 -24.59 25.48 1.21
C LEU A 63 -25.83 25.71 2.09
N SER A 64 -26.43 24.62 2.55
CA SER A 64 -27.56 24.63 3.47
C SER A 64 -27.09 24.25 4.87
N PRO A 65 -27.68 24.84 5.93
CA PRO A 65 -27.33 24.44 7.27
C PRO A 65 -27.58 22.94 7.50
N TYR A 66 -26.79 22.32 8.36
CA TYR A 66 -27.00 20.93 8.74
C TYR A 66 -28.12 20.83 9.79
N TYR A 67 -29.01 19.84 9.65
CA TYR A 67 -30.13 19.62 10.57
C TYR A 67 -30.14 18.15 11.00
N VAL A 68 -29.94 17.90 12.30
CA VAL A 68 -30.14 16.57 12.89
C VAL A 68 -31.63 16.33 13.17
N MET A 69 -32.37 17.38 13.56
CA MET A 69 -33.82 17.38 13.79
C MET A 69 -34.44 18.77 13.63
N LEU A 70 -35.65 18.82 13.05
CA LEU A 70 -36.57 19.99 13.05
C LEU A 70 -35.93 21.30 12.53
N ASN A 71 -36.71 22.39 12.55
CA ASN A 71 -36.46 23.66 11.86
C ASN A 71 -35.25 24.49 12.35
N THR A 72 -34.41 23.95 13.22
CA THR A 72 -33.26 24.67 13.79
C THR A 72 -31.93 24.06 13.35
N PRO A 73 -31.03 24.84 12.73
CA PRO A 73 -29.70 24.37 12.37
C PRO A 73 -28.96 23.76 13.56
N THR A 74 -28.27 22.64 13.33
CA THR A 74 -27.43 21.98 14.34
C THR A 74 -25.97 22.40 14.16
N THR A 75 -25.37 22.97 15.20
CA THR A 75 -23.94 23.26 15.23
C THR A 75 -23.18 22.00 15.64
N LEU A 76 -22.36 21.48 14.73
CA LEU A 76 -21.48 20.35 15.02
C LEU A 76 -20.38 20.78 15.98
N ALA A 77 -20.25 20.08 17.11
CA ALA A 77 -19.17 20.31 18.06
C ALA A 77 -17.90 19.52 17.71
N GLY A 78 -18.04 18.41 16.98
CA GLY A 78 -16.91 17.60 16.57
C GLY A 78 -16.07 18.27 15.49
N VAL A 79 -14.75 18.26 15.66
CA VAL A 79 -13.78 18.69 14.64
C VAL A 79 -13.42 17.48 13.78
N CYS A 80 -13.80 17.51 12.50
CA CYS A 80 -13.45 16.46 11.54
C CYS A 80 -12.27 16.91 10.67
N GLU A 81 -11.05 16.55 11.08
CA GLU A 81 -9.84 16.80 10.27
C GLU A 81 -9.65 15.74 9.17
N ARG A 82 -10.44 14.67 9.21
CA ARG A 82 -10.34 13.54 8.28
C ARG A 82 -11.03 13.82 6.95
N ALA A 83 -10.58 13.09 5.93
CA ALA A 83 -11.24 13.08 4.64
C ALA A 83 -12.71 12.66 4.81
N SER A 84 -13.64 13.37 4.15
CA SER A 84 -15.08 13.08 4.25
C SER A 84 -15.50 11.66 3.84
N LYS A 85 -14.61 10.89 3.20
CA LYS A 85 -14.81 9.50 2.80
C LYS A 85 -14.24 8.48 3.81
N ALA A 86 -13.53 8.92 4.84
CA ALA A 86 -12.89 8.04 5.81
C ALA A 86 -13.97 7.28 6.60
N LEU A 87 -13.77 5.97 6.75
CA LEU A 87 -14.56 5.09 7.59
C LEU A 87 -13.76 4.76 8.85
N VAL A 88 -14.36 3.99 9.76
CA VAL A 88 -13.58 3.16 10.68
C VAL A 88 -13.95 1.74 10.29
N CYS A 89 -13.12 1.12 9.47
CA CYS A 89 -13.29 -0.24 9.02
C CYS A 89 -13.27 -1.15 10.24
N THR A 90 -14.19 -2.10 10.25
CA THR A 90 -14.33 -3.12 11.32
C THR A 90 -14.30 -4.51 10.71
N GLU A 91 -13.87 -4.61 9.45
CA GLU A 91 -13.67 -5.89 8.79
C GLU A 91 -12.53 -6.65 9.46
N SER A 92 -12.63 -7.98 9.51
CA SER A 92 -11.58 -8.80 10.08
C SER A 92 -10.30 -8.73 9.24
N ILE A 93 -9.16 -8.68 9.92
CA ILE A 93 -7.84 -8.47 9.34
C ILE A 93 -6.94 -9.64 9.70
N LEU A 94 -6.36 -10.28 8.69
CA LEU A 94 -5.26 -11.22 8.83
C LEU A 94 -3.94 -10.51 8.48
N ILE A 95 -2.96 -10.61 9.35
CA ILE A 95 -1.57 -10.28 9.09
C ILE A 95 -0.76 -11.57 9.17
N LEU A 96 -0.25 -12.03 8.02
CA LEU A 96 0.61 -13.21 7.94
C LEU A 96 2.05 -12.79 7.66
N HIS A 97 2.97 -13.19 8.53
CA HIS A 97 4.39 -12.88 8.41
C HIS A 97 5.20 -14.17 8.18
N LEU A 98 5.72 -14.32 6.96
CA LEU A 98 6.56 -15.46 6.56
C LEU A 98 8.01 -15.01 6.48
N MET A 99 8.89 -15.63 7.27
CA MET A 99 10.29 -15.26 7.37
C MET A 99 11.23 -16.41 7.01
N CYS A 100 12.24 -16.12 6.20
CA CYS A 100 13.32 -17.08 5.98
C CYS A 100 14.12 -17.27 7.28
N VAL A 101 14.58 -18.49 7.55
CA VAL A 101 15.46 -18.76 8.68
C VAL A 101 16.72 -17.88 8.65
N GLY A 102 17.13 -17.36 9.80
CA GLY A 102 18.32 -16.51 9.92
C GLY A 102 18.10 -15.03 9.61
N MET A 103 16.88 -14.62 9.22
CA MET A 103 16.52 -13.20 9.17
C MET A 103 16.47 -12.61 10.59
N GLU A 104 17.08 -11.44 10.80
CA GLU A 104 17.08 -10.76 12.09
C GLU A 104 15.72 -10.05 12.34
N VAL A 105 14.99 -10.48 13.37
CA VAL A 105 13.58 -10.09 13.60
C VAL A 105 13.41 -8.88 14.53
N CYS A 106 14.46 -8.10 14.80
CA CYS A 106 14.35 -6.97 15.71
C CYS A 106 13.34 -5.93 15.19
N ARG A 107 12.13 -5.94 15.76
CA ARG A 107 11.03 -4.99 15.49
C ARG A 107 10.47 -5.11 14.06
N SER A 108 9.95 -6.29 13.72
CA SER A 108 9.39 -6.58 12.41
C SER A 108 8.26 -5.61 12.02
N LEU A 109 8.28 -5.15 10.77
CA LEU A 109 7.26 -4.27 10.18
C LEU A 109 5.83 -4.81 10.36
N PRO A 110 5.56 -6.12 10.19
CA PRO A 110 4.21 -6.67 10.36
C PRO A 110 3.72 -6.57 11.80
N LYS A 111 4.61 -6.73 12.79
CA LYS A 111 4.25 -6.58 14.20
C LYS A 111 3.92 -5.13 14.55
N LEU A 112 4.63 -4.15 13.96
CA LEU A 112 4.28 -2.73 14.10
C LEU A 112 2.87 -2.44 13.56
N LEU A 113 2.53 -3.00 12.41
CA LEU A 113 1.20 -2.87 11.82
C LEU A 113 0.13 -3.50 12.72
N HIS A 114 0.38 -4.70 13.26
CA HIS A 114 -0.51 -5.36 14.22
C HIS A 114 -0.77 -4.50 15.46
N MET A 115 0.29 -4.02 16.13
CA MET A 115 0.15 -3.17 17.33
C MET A 115 -0.63 -1.89 17.06
N THR A 116 -0.51 -1.31 15.86
CA THR A 116 -1.27 -0.12 15.47
C THR A 116 -2.77 -0.40 15.33
N LEU A 117 -3.14 -1.63 14.96
CA LEU A 117 -4.53 -2.05 14.72
C LEU A 117 -5.22 -2.63 15.96
N GLU A 118 -4.45 -3.14 16.94
CA GLU A 118 -4.97 -3.71 18.20
C GLU A 118 -5.86 -2.72 18.97
N GLU A 119 -5.63 -1.41 18.85
CA GLU A 119 -6.46 -0.38 19.49
C GLU A 119 -7.85 -0.22 18.83
N TYR A 120 -8.01 -0.68 17.59
CA TYR A 120 -9.23 -0.51 16.79
C TYR A 120 -10.03 -1.80 16.62
N HIS A 121 -9.41 -2.96 16.87
CA HIS A 121 -10.00 -4.26 16.60
C HIS A 121 -9.96 -5.15 17.85
N THR A 122 -11.02 -5.94 18.02
CA THR A 122 -11.05 -7.01 19.01
C THR A 122 -10.17 -8.18 18.58
N ALA A 123 -9.79 -9.04 19.54
CA ALA A 123 -8.89 -10.17 19.28
C ALA A 123 -9.46 -11.22 18.29
N ASP A 124 -10.78 -11.25 18.09
CA ASP A 124 -11.46 -12.09 17.10
C ASP A 124 -11.48 -11.48 15.69
N LEU A 125 -11.28 -10.17 15.57
CA LEU A 125 -11.27 -9.45 14.29
C LEU A 125 -9.87 -9.15 13.78
N LEU A 126 -8.83 -9.25 14.61
CA LEU A 126 -7.44 -9.03 14.21
C LEU A 126 -6.61 -10.27 14.53
N MET A 127 -6.13 -10.95 13.49
CA MET A 127 -5.27 -12.12 13.60
C MET A 127 -3.87 -11.81 13.10
N TYR A 128 -2.87 -12.17 13.90
CA TYR A 128 -1.46 -12.11 13.53
C TYR A 128 -0.83 -13.50 13.64
N GLU A 129 -0.31 -13.99 12.52
CA GLU A 129 0.38 -15.26 12.42
C GLU A 129 1.80 -15.02 11.91
N GLU A 130 2.78 -15.59 12.58
CA GLU A 130 4.17 -15.54 12.18
C GLU A 130 4.71 -16.96 12.00
N ALA A 131 5.36 -17.22 10.87
CA ALA A 131 5.94 -18.51 10.55
C ALA A 131 7.34 -18.34 9.96
N ILE A 132 8.27 -19.19 10.42
CA ILE A 132 9.64 -19.26 9.91
C ILE A 132 9.73 -20.45 8.97
N PHE A 133 10.25 -20.24 7.77
CA PHE A 133 10.46 -21.28 6.79
C PHE A 133 11.96 -21.55 6.55
N ASP A 134 12.26 -22.79 6.19
CA ASP A 134 13.58 -23.26 5.81
C ASP A 134 13.42 -24.43 4.83
N PHE A 135 13.86 -24.25 3.59
CA PHE A 135 13.82 -25.24 2.52
C PHE A 135 15.22 -25.80 2.22
N GLY A 136 16.22 -25.54 3.07
CA GLY A 136 17.61 -25.88 2.76
C GLY A 136 17.86 -27.38 2.57
N THR A 137 16.97 -28.24 3.04
CA THR A 137 17.00 -29.68 2.72
C THR A 137 15.59 -30.18 2.44
N GLU A 138 15.45 -31.30 1.72
CA GLU A 138 14.15 -31.93 1.48
C GLU A 138 13.38 -32.20 2.77
N LYS A 139 14.07 -32.64 3.83
CA LYS A 139 13.44 -32.90 5.14
C LYS A 139 12.82 -31.63 5.73
N LYS A 140 13.51 -30.50 5.62
CA LYS A 140 13.02 -29.20 6.11
C LYS A 140 11.89 -28.65 5.22
N LEU A 141 11.96 -28.86 3.92
CA LEU A 141 10.87 -28.56 2.99
C LEU A 141 9.59 -29.35 3.33
N HIS A 142 9.69 -30.67 3.56
CA HIS A 142 8.53 -31.47 4.00
C HIS A 142 7.97 -31.00 5.35
N HIS A 143 8.85 -30.57 6.26
CA HIS A 143 8.43 -29.97 7.53
C HIS A 143 7.65 -28.67 7.29
N TRP A 144 8.13 -27.81 6.40
CA TRP A 144 7.41 -26.61 5.99
C TRP A 144 6.04 -26.94 5.39
N MET A 145 5.94 -27.88 4.45
CA MET A 145 4.65 -28.26 3.85
C MET A 145 3.63 -28.70 4.90
N LYS A 146 4.07 -29.45 5.92
CA LYS A 146 3.21 -29.81 7.06
C LYS A 146 2.79 -28.59 7.88
N MET A 147 3.71 -27.67 8.15
CA MET A 147 3.44 -26.42 8.87
C MET A 147 2.48 -25.52 8.09
N ALA A 148 2.66 -25.38 6.78
CA ALA A 148 1.79 -24.62 5.89
C ALA A 148 0.37 -25.20 5.89
N GLY A 149 0.22 -26.53 5.87
CA GLY A 149 -1.09 -27.18 6.03
C GLY A 149 -1.75 -26.89 7.39
N GLN A 150 -0.97 -26.88 8.48
CA GLN A 150 -1.47 -26.51 9.81
C GLN A 150 -1.84 -25.03 9.92
N LEU A 151 -1.07 -24.15 9.27
CA LEU A 151 -1.36 -22.73 9.20
C LEU A 151 -2.66 -22.51 8.43
N HIS A 152 -2.81 -23.12 7.24
CA HIS A 152 -4.06 -23.08 6.50
C HIS A 152 -5.25 -23.54 7.34
N ALA A 153 -5.16 -24.68 8.02
CA ALA A 153 -6.26 -25.19 8.85
C ALA A 153 -6.68 -24.22 9.98
N ARG A 154 -5.77 -23.37 10.48
CA ARG A 154 -6.13 -22.30 11.44
C ARG A 154 -6.84 -21.14 10.77
N LEU A 155 -6.44 -20.80 9.55
CA LEU A 155 -6.99 -19.69 8.77
C LEU A 155 -8.28 -20.05 8.04
N GLU A 156 -8.49 -21.34 7.77
CA GLU A 156 -9.64 -21.89 7.07
C GLU A 156 -10.94 -21.60 7.82
N GLY A 157 -12.00 -21.28 7.06
CA GLY A 157 -13.31 -20.93 7.61
C GLY A 157 -13.40 -19.51 8.17
N GLN A 158 -12.29 -18.79 8.28
CA GLN A 158 -12.30 -17.37 8.65
C GLN A 158 -12.43 -16.49 7.41
N ASN A 159 -13.49 -15.68 7.37
CA ASN A 159 -13.71 -14.74 6.28
C ASN A 159 -13.07 -13.40 6.62
N PHE A 160 -11.76 -13.27 6.37
CA PHE A 160 -11.04 -12.02 6.53
C PHE A 160 -11.42 -11.01 5.44
N GLY A 161 -11.85 -9.81 5.83
CA GLY A 161 -12.08 -8.72 4.88
C GLY A 161 -10.78 -8.15 4.31
N HIS A 162 -9.72 -8.14 5.12
CA HIS A 162 -8.37 -7.77 4.70
C HIS A 162 -7.37 -8.87 5.03
N LYS A 163 -6.52 -9.23 4.05
CA LYS A 163 -5.40 -10.16 4.24
C LYS A 163 -4.13 -9.46 3.82
N ILE A 164 -3.18 -9.32 4.73
CA ILE A 164 -1.89 -8.68 4.49
C ILE A 164 -0.81 -9.71 4.75
N ILE A 165 -0.07 -10.07 3.70
CA ILE A 165 0.96 -11.10 3.75
C ILE A 165 2.31 -10.44 3.54
N PHE A 166 3.25 -10.70 4.44
CA PHE A 166 4.63 -10.26 4.34
C PHE A 166 5.53 -11.47 4.14
N VAL A 167 6.35 -11.45 3.10
CA VAL A 167 7.42 -12.44 2.88
C VAL A 167 8.75 -11.73 3.04
N MET A 168 9.51 -12.11 4.08
CA MET A 168 10.81 -11.53 4.39
C MET A 168 11.91 -12.52 4.04
N VAL A 169 12.70 -12.17 3.02
CA VAL A 169 13.72 -13.04 2.45
C VAL A 169 14.76 -12.21 1.71
N HIS A 170 16.02 -12.62 1.73
CA HIS A 170 17.04 -11.99 0.88
C HIS A 170 16.96 -12.50 -0.57
N SER A 171 17.60 -11.77 -1.49
CA SER A 171 17.83 -12.23 -2.85
C SER A 171 19.31 -12.24 -3.19
N VAL A 172 19.72 -13.19 -4.04
CA VAL A 172 21.11 -13.38 -4.43
C VAL A 172 21.52 -12.32 -5.43
N VAL A 173 22.67 -11.68 -5.18
CA VAL A 173 23.17 -10.54 -5.97
C VAL A 173 23.39 -10.89 -7.45
N MET A 174 23.78 -12.13 -7.74
CA MET A 174 24.27 -12.55 -9.05
C MET A 174 23.17 -12.91 -10.05
N HIS A 175 22.00 -13.36 -9.59
CA HIS A 175 20.93 -13.87 -10.45
C HIS A 175 19.51 -13.54 -9.97
N GLY A 176 19.35 -13.02 -8.75
CA GLY A 176 18.04 -12.59 -8.23
C GLY A 176 17.17 -13.67 -7.63
N ASP A 177 17.67 -14.91 -7.54
CA ASP A 177 17.00 -15.98 -6.80
C ASP A 177 16.84 -15.65 -5.32
N LEU A 178 15.96 -16.39 -4.66
CA LEU A 178 15.61 -16.17 -3.27
C LEU A 178 16.34 -17.15 -2.37
N PHE A 179 16.74 -16.69 -1.19
CA PHE A 179 17.26 -17.57 -0.16
C PHE A 179 16.13 -18.46 0.37
N ALA A 180 16.32 -19.76 0.23
CA ALA A 180 15.32 -20.77 0.54
C ALA A 180 15.52 -21.34 1.95
N GLY A 181 16.73 -21.27 2.50
CA GLY A 181 17.04 -21.76 3.83
C GLY A 181 18.53 -22.02 4.03
N LYS A 182 18.87 -22.96 4.91
CA LYS A 182 20.26 -23.37 5.17
C LYS A 182 20.42 -24.88 5.20
N ASP A 183 21.54 -25.39 4.73
CA ASP A 183 21.96 -26.79 4.88
C ASP A 183 23.30 -26.88 5.63
N GLU A 184 24.00 -28.01 5.50
CA GLU A 184 25.32 -28.22 6.12
C GLU A 184 26.43 -27.42 5.42
N ASP A 185 26.25 -27.10 4.14
CA ASP A 185 27.23 -26.41 3.30
C ASP A 185 27.02 -24.88 3.27
N GLY A 186 25.85 -24.40 3.70
CA GLY A 186 25.59 -22.98 3.93
C GLY A 186 24.19 -22.56 3.53
N ASP A 187 24.11 -21.39 2.89
CA ASP A 187 22.83 -20.82 2.46
C ASP A 187 22.37 -21.45 1.14
N VAL A 188 21.12 -21.89 1.09
CA VAL A 188 20.51 -22.51 -0.09
C VAL A 188 19.64 -21.49 -0.81
N THR A 189 19.71 -21.48 -2.14
CA THR A 189 19.00 -20.52 -3.00
C THR A 189 18.07 -21.25 -3.94
N MET A 190 17.00 -20.58 -4.36
CA MET A 190 15.96 -21.18 -5.19
C MET A 190 15.40 -20.17 -6.18
N MET A 191 15.13 -20.65 -7.40
CA MET A 191 14.49 -19.84 -8.44
C MET A 191 13.18 -19.25 -7.91
N VAL A 192 12.89 -18.00 -8.30
CA VAL A 192 11.74 -17.26 -7.78
C VAL A 192 10.42 -18.02 -7.96
N GLY A 193 10.21 -18.68 -9.11
CA GLY A 193 9.00 -19.47 -9.37
C GLY A 193 8.83 -20.61 -8.36
N ASP A 194 9.84 -21.48 -8.27
CA ASP A 194 9.84 -22.61 -7.33
C ASP A 194 9.67 -22.14 -5.87
N PHE A 195 10.36 -21.06 -5.50
CA PHE A 195 10.24 -20.48 -4.16
C PHE A 195 8.79 -20.07 -3.86
N MET A 196 8.14 -19.39 -4.81
CA MET A 196 6.75 -18.93 -4.64
C MET A 196 5.77 -20.12 -4.58
N ASP A 197 6.03 -21.19 -5.32
CA ASP A 197 5.24 -22.42 -5.27
C ASP A 197 5.39 -23.16 -3.93
N TYR A 198 6.59 -23.19 -3.35
CA TYR A 198 6.81 -23.84 -2.05
C TYR A 198 6.33 -23.01 -0.86
N ILE A 199 6.61 -21.70 -0.84
CA ILE A 199 6.19 -20.83 0.25
C ILE A 199 4.66 -20.73 0.33
N PHE A 200 3.97 -20.78 -0.81
CA PHE A 200 2.51 -20.81 -0.88
C PHE A 200 2.00 -22.17 -1.37
N THR A 201 2.61 -23.25 -0.90
CA THR A 201 2.18 -24.61 -1.27
C THR A 201 0.70 -24.83 -0.92
N PRO A 202 -0.09 -25.51 -1.78
CA PRO A 202 -1.48 -25.80 -1.46
C PRO A 202 -1.62 -26.53 -0.12
N PRO A 203 -2.61 -26.17 0.71
CA PRO A 203 -3.70 -25.22 0.43
C PRO A 203 -3.41 -23.75 0.82
N LEU A 204 -2.19 -23.40 1.22
CA LEU A 204 -1.88 -22.04 1.70
C LEU A 204 -1.99 -20.95 0.61
N ASN A 205 -1.81 -21.31 -0.67
CA ASN A 205 -2.02 -20.39 -1.81
C ASN A 205 -3.41 -19.72 -1.79
N GLU A 206 -4.46 -20.38 -1.31
CA GLU A 206 -5.80 -19.82 -1.24
C GLU A 206 -5.88 -18.57 -0.33
N VAL A 207 -5.01 -18.51 0.69
CA VAL A 207 -4.91 -17.34 1.58
C VAL A 207 -4.38 -16.12 0.82
N VAL A 208 -3.52 -16.32 -0.19
CA VAL A 208 -2.93 -15.23 -1.00
C VAL A 208 -3.94 -14.57 -1.92
N TYR A 209 -4.96 -15.31 -2.36
CA TYR A 209 -5.99 -14.78 -3.25
C TYR A 209 -6.63 -13.50 -2.67
N ARG A 210 -6.62 -12.39 -3.41
CA ARG A 210 -7.12 -11.07 -2.97
C ARG A 210 -6.47 -10.54 -1.68
N SER A 211 -5.23 -10.93 -1.39
CA SER A 211 -4.43 -10.34 -0.32
C SER A 211 -3.63 -9.13 -0.80
N THR A 212 -3.11 -8.32 0.12
CA THR A 212 -1.99 -7.43 -0.14
C THR A 212 -0.69 -8.15 0.23
N LEU A 213 0.12 -8.47 -0.77
CA LEU A 213 1.40 -9.16 -0.62
C LEU A 213 2.56 -8.17 -0.62
N PHE A 214 3.32 -8.12 0.47
CA PHE A 214 4.57 -7.38 0.58
C PHE A 214 5.75 -8.35 0.46
N MET A 215 6.51 -8.23 -0.63
CA MET A 215 7.79 -8.93 -0.77
C MET A 215 8.89 -8.05 -0.18
N LEU A 216 9.24 -8.29 1.08
CA LEU A 216 10.31 -7.61 1.80
C LEU A 216 11.66 -8.24 1.42
N THR A 217 12.06 -8.06 0.16
CA THR A 217 13.28 -8.61 -0.44
C THR A 217 14.14 -7.53 -1.08
N CYS A 218 15.44 -7.79 -1.18
CA CYS A 218 16.37 -6.96 -1.91
C CYS A 218 16.03 -6.93 -3.42
N SER A 219 16.46 -5.89 -4.11
CA SER A 219 16.04 -5.63 -5.49
C SER A 219 16.52 -6.61 -6.55
N HIS A 220 17.37 -7.57 -6.23
CA HIS A 220 17.92 -8.45 -7.26
C HIS A 220 16.79 -9.22 -7.96
N VAL A 221 15.73 -9.59 -7.25
CA VAL A 221 14.50 -10.17 -7.83
C VAL A 221 13.93 -9.35 -8.99
N VAL A 222 13.99 -8.02 -8.90
CA VAL A 222 13.39 -7.12 -9.90
C VAL A 222 14.40 -6.60 -10.92
N ARG A 223 15.71 -6.78 -10.67
CA ARG A 223 16.79 -6.38 -11.57
C ARG A 223 17.08 -7.42 -12.65
N PHE A 224 16.94 -8.70 -12.31
CA PHE A 224 17.15 -9.79 -13.25
C PHE A 224 15.85 -10.14 -13.96
N GLU A 225 15.86 -10.08 -15.30
CA GLU A 225 14.67 -10.25 -16.14
C GLU A 225 13.97 -11.58 -15.91
N GLU A 226 14.74 -12.67 -15.78
CA GLU A 226 14.21 -14.02 -15.51
C GLU A 226 13.50 -14.09 -14.15
N SER A 227 14.18 -13.65 -13.09
CA SER A 227 13.63 -13.57 -11.72
C SER A 227 12.38 -12.70 -11.67
N PHE A 228 12.40 -11.55 -12.34
CA PHE A 228 11.28 -10.62 -12.35
C PHE A 228 10.09 -11.17 -13.15
N THR A 229 10.34 -11.88 -14.24
CA THR A 229 9.32 -12.55 -15.04
C THR A 229 8.69 -13.71 -14.26
N ALA A 230 9.49 -14.51 -13.56
CA ALA A 230 9.00 -15.54 -12.65
C ALA A 230 8.15 -14.96 -11.52
N MET A 231 8.55 -13.82 -10.95
CA MET A 231 7.74 -13.09 -9.96
C MET A 231 6.39 -12.63 -10.53
N LYS A 232 6.38 -12.01 -11.73
CA LYS A 232 5.14 -11.58 -12.42
C LYS A 232 4.21 -12.77 -12.68
N LYS A 233 4.76 -13.92 -13.12
CA LYS A 233 3.99 -15.17 -13.32
C LYS A 233 3.41 -15.68 -12.00
N SER A 234 4.18 -15.66 -10.92
CA SER A 234 3.74 -16.07 -9.58
C SER A 234 2.62 -15.17 -9.05
N ILE A 235 2.74 -13.85 -9.20
CA ILE A 235 1.67 -12.89 -8.86
C ILE A 235 0.41 -13.20 -9.68
N MET A 236 0.54 -13.45 -10.97
CA MET A 236 -0.61 -13.81 -11.81
C MET A 236 -1.27 -15.12 -11.38
N HIS A 237 -0.49 -16.10 -10.95
CA HIS A 237 -0.98 -17.40 -10.49
C HIS A 237 -1.70 -17.30 -9.13
N LEU A 238 -1.07 -16.65 -8.15
CA LEU A 238 -1.56 -16.53 -6.77
C LEU A 238 -2.69 -15.50 -6.62
N GLN A 239 -2.78 -14.57 -7.56
CA GLN A 239 -3.83 -13.57 -7.63
C GLN A 239 -4.04 -12.71 -6.37
N PRO A 240 -2.98 -12.11 -5.78
CA PRO A 240 -3.16 -11.10 -4.76
C PRO A 240 -3.90 -9.88 -5.36
N GLU A 241 -4.60 -9.13 -4.51
CA GLU A 241 -5.20 -7.86 -4.90
C GLU A 241 -4.10 -6.85 -5.24
N TYR A 242 -3.06 -6.81 -4.40
CA TYR A 242 -1.87 -6.00 -4.60
C TYR A 242 -0.61 -6.80 -4.27
N ALA A 243 0.44 -6.65 -5.08
CA ALA A 243 1.78 -7.13 -4.75
C ALA A 243 2.76 -5.97 -4.77
N ILE A 244 3.55 -5.83 -3.71
CA ILE A 244 4.43 -4.70 -3.45
C ILE A 244 5.87 -5.21 -3.36
N LEU A 245 6.76 -4.63 -4.16
CA LEU A 245 8.18 -4.97 -4.24
C LEU A 245 9.05 -3.71 -4.19
N PHE A 246 10.36 -3.89 -3.95
CA PHE A 246 11.32 -2.81 -3.76
C PHE A 246 12.51 -2.93 -4.72
N THR A 247 13.12 -1.81 -5.10
CA THR A 247 14.14 -1.74 -6.16
C THR A 247 15.56 -1.44 -5.67
N THR A 248 15.78 -1.34 -4.35
CA THR A 248 17.13 -1.15 -3.79
C THR A 248 17.87 -2.45 -3.43
N PRO A 249 19.15 -2.61 -3.83
CA PRO A 249 19.94 -3.82 -3.56
C PRO A 249 20.15 -4.12 -2.08
N GLU A 250 20.30 -3.09 -1.26
CA GLU A 250 20.48 -3.18 0.18
C GLU A 250 19.20 -2.71 0.86
N PHE A 251 18.10 -3.42 0.64
CA PHE A 251 16.80 -2.97 1.12
C PHE A 251 16.74 -2.89 2.66
N ILE A 252 16.70 -1.67 3.20
CA ILE A 252 16.51 -1.42 4.62
C ILE A 252 15.01 -1.37 4.92
N ILE A 253 14.47 -2.48 5.42
CA ILE A 253 13.04 -2.63 5.77
C ILE A 253 12.56 -1.49 6.69
N ALA A 254 13.41 -0.99 7.59
CA ALA A 254 13.05 0.08 8.52
C ALA A 254 12.58 1.37 7.83
N THR A 255 13.01 1.62 6.58
CA THR A 255 12.59 2.79 5.78
C THR A 255 11.10 2.76 5.38
N THR A 256 10.46 1.60 5.50
CA THR A 256 9.03 1.41 5.19
C THR A 256 8.10 1.59 6.39
N LYS A 257 8.61 1.89 7.58
CA LYS A 257 7.80 1.99 8.81
C LYS A 257 6.70 3.03 8.72
N LEU A 258 7.04 4.25 8.28
CA LEU A 258 6.05 5.32 8.10
C LEU A 258 5.03 4.96 7.03
N PHE A 259 5.46 4.27 5.97
CA PHE A 259 4.56 3.77 4.93
C PHE A 259 3.55 2.78 5.51
N ALA A 260 4.01 1.77 6.25
CA ALA A 260 3.15 0.75 6.85
C ALA A 260 2.19 1.33 7.89
N MET A 261 2.64 2.29 8.70
CA MET A 261 1.78 3.01 9.65
C MET A 261 0.71 3.82 8.90
N ALA A 262 1.09 4.61 7.90
CA ALA A 262 0.14 5.37 7.09
C ALA A 262 -0.84 4.44 6.35
N TYR A 263 -0.37 3.30 5.84
CA TYR A 263 -1.20 2.27 5.22
C TYR A 263 -2.22 1.70 6.21
N SER A 264 -1.79 1.34 7.43
CA SER A 264 -2.69 0.83 8.46
C SER A 264 -3.80 1.84 8.79
N ILE A 265 -3.47 3.13 8.86
CA ILE A 265 -4.44 4.18 9.18
C ILE A 265 -5.36 4.45 7.99
N GLN A 266 -4.82 4.68 6.80
CA GLN A 266 -5.62 5.13 5.67
C GLN A 266 -6.39 4.00 4.98
N VAL A 267 -5.79 2.83 4.87
CA VAL A 267 -6.39 1.69 4.16
C VAL A 267 -7.16 0.82 5.13
N LEU A 268 -6.50 0.35 6.20
CA LEU A 268 -7.10 -0.65 7.09
C LEU A 268 -8.07 -0.04 8.11
N ILE A 269 -7.79 1.16 8.63
CA ILE A 269 -8.72 1.85 9.55
C ILE A 269 -9.67 2.72 8.73
N HIS A 270 -9.19 3.60 7.86
CA HIS A 270 -10.08 4.52 7.13
C HIS A 270 -10.82 3.90 5.94
N GLY A 271 -10.49 2.67 5.54
CA GLY A 271 -11.17 1.97 4.45
C GLY A 271 -10.97 2.65 3.09
N HIS A 272 -9.90 3.42 2.90
CA HIS A 272 -9.59 4.00 1.59
C HIS A 272 -9.06 2.92 0.64
N SER A 273 -9.42 3.05 -0.64
CA SER A 273 -8.81 2.26 -1.71
C SER A 273 -7.30 2.48 -1.71
N PHE A 274 -6.52 1.41 -1.64
CA PHE A 274 -5.06 1.48 -1.56
C PHE A 274 -4.46 2.30 -2.70
N LEU A 275 -4.91 2.05 -3.95
CA LEU A 275 -4.41 2.78 -5.12
C LEU A 275 -4.80 4.25 -5.12
N ASP A 276 -5.93 4.62 -4.52
CA ASP A 276 -6.39 6.01 -4.46
C ASP A 276 -5.50 6.83 -3.52
N VAL A 277 -5.07 6.25 -2.40
CA VAL A 277 -4.23 6.92 -1.39
C VAL A 277 -2.75 6.60 -1.52
N PHE A 278 -2.35 5.74 -2.46
CA PHE A 278 -0.97 5.26 -2.56
C PHE A 278 0.06 6.39 -2.65
N HIS A 279 -0.27 7.45 -3.41
CA HIS A 279 0.59 8.63 -3.51
C HIS A 279 0.74 9.36 -2.18
N ASP A 280 -0.33 9.47 -1.39
CA ASP A 280 -0.29 10.10 -0.07
C ASP A 280 0.54 9.26 0.91
N LEU A 281 0.44 7.93 0.83
CA LEU A 281 1.27 7.00 1.62
C LEU A 281 2.76 7.18 1.31
N LEU A 282 3.10 7.25 0.03
CA LEU A 282 4.46 7.54 -0.42
C LEU A 282 4.94 8.92 0.07
N ASN A 283 4.03 9.89 0.15
CA ASN A 283 4.39 11.25 0.55
C ASN A 283 4.71 11.41 2.02
N ILE A 284 4.08 10.63 2.88
CA ILE A 284 4.38 10.61 4.31
C ILE A 284 5.69 9.85 4.58
N SER A 285 6.12 9.00 3.66
CA SER A 285 7.24 8.07 3.83
C SER A 285 8.58 8.67 3.41
N LEU A 286 9.11 9.60 4.22
CA LEU A 286 10.36 10.30 3.92
C LEU A 286 11.57 9.38 3.71
N ASP A 287 11.72 8.37 4.56
CA ASP A 287 12.88 7.47 4.49
C ASP A 287 12.84 6.60 3.23
N LEU A 288 11.64 6.18 2.82
CA LEU A 288 11.42 5.44 1.60
C LEU A 288 11.89 6.24 0.37
N ARG A 289 11.55 7.54 0.32
CA ARG A 289 11.94 8.46 -0.78
C ARG A 289 13.44 8.48 -1.03
N MET A 290 14.24 8.37 0.03
CA MET A 290 15.70 8.46 -0.06
C MET A 290 16.36 7.11 -0.33
N HIS A 291 15.64 6.02 -0.12
CA HIS A 291 16.23 4.70 -0.07
C HIS A 291 15.85 3.82 -1.26
N THR A 292 14.57 3.72 -1.63
CA THR A 292 14.09 2.73 -2.59
C THR A 292 12.89 3.20 -3.38
N ASP A 293 12.79 2.73 -4.63
CA ASP A 293 11.53 2.81 -5.36
C ASP A 293 10.61 1.67 -4.90
N MET A 294 9.32 1.85 -5.18
CA MET A 294 8.30 0.83 -4.95
C MET A 294 7.68 0.38 -6.27
N LEU A 295 7.56 -0.92 -6.44
CA LEU A 295 6.73 -1.53 -7.48
C LEU A 295 5.41 -1.96 -6.85
N VAL A 296 4.31 -1.66 -7.54
CA VAL A 296 2.96 -2.12 -7.16
C VAL A 296 2.36 -2.82 -8.36
N PHE A 297 1.97 -4.07 -8.17
CA PHE A 297 1.21 -4.86 -9.13
C PHE A 297 -0.21 -5.07 -8.61
N TYR A 298 -1.16 -5.05 -9.51
CA TYR A 298 -2.53 -5.52 -9.27
C TYR A 298 -3.02 -6.25 -10.52
N ILE A 299 -4.08 -7.03 -10.40
CA ILE A 299 -4.64 -7.75 -11.53
C ILE A 299 -5.94 -7.09 -11.96
N SER A 300 -5.92 -6.52 -13.16
CA SER A 300 -7.11 -5.99 -13.81
C SER A 300 -8.06 -7.13 -14.17
N GLY A 301 -9.36 -6.94 -13.95
CA GLY A 301 -10.40 -7.95 -14.24
C GLY A 301 -10.72 -8.89 -13.08
N LEU A 302 -9.88 -8.98 -12.05
CA LEU A 302 -10.30 -9.49 -10.75
C LEU A 302 -11.25 -8.45 -10.13
N LEU A 303 -12.47 -8.90 -9.79
CA LEU A 303 -13.60 -8.11 -9.27
C LEU A 303 -13.20 -6.70 -8.82
N ALA A 304 -13.64 -5.67 -9.55
CA ALA A 304 -13.32 -4.28 -9.25
C ALA A 304 -13.49 -4.03 -7.74
N PRO A 305 -12.53 -3.34 -7.06
CA PRO A 305 -12.60 -3.11 -5.63
C PRO A 305 -14.00 -2.60 -5.30
N LYS A 306 -14.64 -3.22 -4.29
CA LYS A 306 -15.95 -2.77 -3.81
C LYS A 306 -15.80 -1.32 -3.40
N ALA A 307 -16.09 -0.38 -4.31
CA ALA A 307 -16.02 1.03 -4.00
C ALA A 307 -17.00 1.26 -2.84
N PRO A 308 -16.54 1.70 -1.66
CA PRO A 308 -17.41 1.79 -0.49
C PRO A 308 -18.54 2.81 -0.69
N PHE A 309 -18.45 3.68 -1.72
CA PHE A 309 -19.38 4.79 -1.95
C PHE A 309 -19.70 5.15 -3.41
N SER A 310 -19.57 4.24 -4.37
CA SER A 310 -19.96 4.56 -5.75
C SER A 310 -21.24 3.86 -6.16
N LEU A 311 -22.24 4.69 -6.46
CA LEU A 311 -23.32 4.44 -7.42
C LEU A 311 -22.94 3.28 -8.36
N ARG A 312 -23.78 2.26 -8.42
CA ARG A 312 -23.74 1.27 -9.50
C ARG A 312 -23.65 2.04 -10.82
N THR A 313 -22.47 2.15 -11.40
CA THR A 313 -22.33 2.35 -12.84
C THR A 313 -22.50 0.95 -13.42
N PRO A 314 -23.69 0.62 -13.95
CA PRO A 314 -23.88 -0.66 -14.60
C PRO A 314 -23.29 -0.49 -15.99
N THR A 315 -22.02 -0.85 -16.18
CA THR A 315 -21.42 -1.20 -17.49
C THR A 315 -19.90 -1.26 -17.37
N LEU A 316 -19.36 -2.47 -17.26
CA LEU A 316 -18.43 -2.94 -18.28
C LEU A 316 -18.47 -4.46 -18.32
N ASP A 317 -19.42 -4.94 -19.11
CA ASP A 317 -19.59 -6.34 -19.48
C ASP A 317 -18.70 -6.59 -20.72
N VAL A 318 -17.41 -6.81 -20.49
CA VAL A 318 -16.52 -7.51 -21.42
C VAL A 318 -15.59 -8.35 -20.56
N ALA A 319 -15.71 -9.67 -20.66
CA ALA A 319 -14.83 -10.66 -20.05
C ALA A 319 -13.41 -10.55 -20.62
N GLN A 320 -12.69 -9.47 -20.31
CA GLN A 320 -11.26 -9.42 -20.56
C GLN A 320 -10.58 -10.42 -19.63
N PRO A 321 -9.65 -11.24 -20.15
CA PRO A 321 -8.88 -12.14 -19.30
C PRO A 321 -8.12 -11.33 -18.25
N PRO A 322 -7.97 -11.86 -17.02
CA PRO A 322 -7.23 -11.18 -15.99
C PRO A 322 -5.82 -10.85 -16.48
N SER A 323 -5.39 -9.61 -16.27
CA SER A 323 -4.08 -9.13 -16.71
C SER A 323 -3.37 -8.38 -15.59
N ILE A 324 -2.08 -8.65 -15.42
CA ILE A 324 -1.25 -7.93 -14.45
C ILE A 324 -0.98 -6.52 -14.96
N VAL A 325 -1.22 -5.54 -14.09
CA VAL A 325 -0.84 -4.15 -14.29
C VAL A 325 0.16 -3.79 -13.21
N GLY A 326 1.33 -3.34 -13.64
CA GLY A 326 2.39 -2.91 -12.73
C GLY A 326 2.63 -1.42 -12.81
N TYR A 327 2.96 -0.82 -11.68
CA TYR A 327 3.47 0.54 -11.59
C TYR A 327 4.78 0.58 -10.82
N GLN A 328 5.75 1.34 -11.32
CA GLN A 328 6.94 1.71 -10.55
C GLN A 328 6.80 3.15 -10.09
N TYR A 329 7.14 3.41 -8.83
CA TYR A 329 7.12 4.74 -8.22
C TYR A 329 8.53 5.11 -7.80
N LEU A 330 9.14 6.02 -8.56
CA LEU A 330 10.47 6.56 -8.25
C LEU A 330 10.33 7.94 -7.62
N TRP A 331 11.12 8.21 -6.60
CA TRP A 331 11.19 9.54 -6.04
C TRP A 331 12.05 10.45 -6.92
N TYR A 332 11.62 11.69 -7.11
CA TYR A 332 12.29 12.68 -7.94
C TYR A 332 12.65 13.92 -7.13
N HIS A 333 13.87 14.43 -7.36
CA HIS A 333 14.31 15.72 -6.86
C HIS A 333 15.17 16.46 -7.88
N SER A 334 14.82 17.70 -8.19
CA SER A 334 15.43 18.50 -9.26
C SER A 334 16.90 18.85 -9.05
N HIS A 335 17.48 18.60 -7.88
CA HIS A 335 18.90 18.87 -7.59
C HIS A 335 19.70 17.64 -7.16
N GLN A 336 19.01 16.55 -6.81
CA GLN A 336 19.65 15.42 -6.14
C GLN A 336 19.30 14.09 -6.82
N HIS A 337 18.07 13.95 -7.31
CA HIS A 337 17.57 12.72 -7.94
C HIS A 337 16.82 13.05 -9.24
N PRO A 338 17.49 13.65 -10.24
CA PRO A 338 16.88 13.92 -11.53
C PRO A 338 16.41 12.62 -12.19
N TRP A 339 15.13 12.58 -12.57
CA TRP A 339 14.44 11.37 -13.06
C TRP A 339 14.63 10.11 -12.18
N GLY A 340 14.77 10.28 -10.86
CA GLY A 340 14.96 9.17 -9.92
C GLY A 340 16.39 8.64 -9.83
N LYS A 341 17.33 9.19 -10.60
CA LYS A 341 18.75 8.79 -10.55
C LYS A 341 19.51 9.69 -9.58
N ALA A 342 20.07 9.12 -8.51
CA ALA A 342 20.85 9.87 -7.52
C ALA A 342 22.10 10.49 -8.17
N LEU A 343 22.32 11.79 -7.91
CA LEU A 343 23.58 12.47 -8.20
C LEU A 343 24.57 12.20 -7.07
N PRO A 344 25.87 12.07 -7.37
CA PRO A 344 26.87 11.90 -6.32
C PRO A 344 26.89 13.14 -5.42
N MET A 345 27.04 12.94 -4.11
CA MET A 345 27.05 14.06 -3.14
C MET A 345 28.16 15.08 -3.45
N GLY A 346 29.30 14.64 -3.98
CA GLY A 346 30.41 15.49 -4.41
C GLY A 346 30.54 15.58 -5.94
N CYS A 347 30.98 16.72 -6.44
CA CYS A 347 31.39 16.83 -7.84
C CYS A 347 32.67 16.02 -8.08
N LEU A 348 32.64 15.10 -9.04
CA LEU A 348 33.78 14.24 -9.40
C LEU A 348 35.00 15.03 -9.93
N ARG A 349 34.83 16.29 -10.35
CA ARG A 349 35.91 17.13 -10.87
C ARG A 349 36.54 18.03 -9.80
N CYS A 350 35.73 18.72 -8.99
CA CYS A 350 36.24 19.72 -8.04
C CYS A 350 36.06 19.36 -6.56
N GLY A 351 35.40 18.24 -6.25
CA GLY A 351 35.17 17.80 -4.87
C GLY A 351 34.15 18.64 -4.08
N ALA A 352 33.55 19.67 -4.67
CA ALA A 352 32.53 20.47 -4.00
C ALA A 352 31.34 19.60 -3.56
N VAL A 353 30.86 19.81 -2.34
CA VAL A 353 29.76 19.06 -1.73
C VAL A 353 28.42 19.72 -2.08
N CYS A 354 27.47 18.90 -2.52
CA CYS A 354 26.15 19.31 -3.02
C CYS A 354 26.18 20.46 -4.05
N PRO A 355 27.05 20.42 -5.08
CA PRO A 355 27.27 21.59 -5.95
C PRO A 355 26.28 21.67 -7.12
N TRP A 356 25.21 20.87 -7.13
CA TRP A 356 24.38 20.68 -8.31
C TRP A 356 23.34 21.78 -8.46
N SER A 357 23.31 22.41 -9.65
CA SER A 357 22.35 23.45 -9.99
C SER A 357 20.93 22.90 -10.13
N GLN A 358 19.94 23.79 -10.12
CA GLN A 358 18.58 23.39 -10.48
C GLN A 358 18.57 22.89 -11.91
N LEU A 359 17.95 21.75 -12.07
CA LEU A 359 17.84 21.06 -13.33
C LEU A 359 17.11 21.90 -14.40
N LYS A 360 17.68 21.93 -15.60
CA LYS A 360 17.17 22.68 -16.76
C LYS A 360 16.83 21.72 -17.89
N CYS A 361 15.78 22.04 -18.66
CA CYS A 361 15.51 21.35 -19.92
C CYS A 361 16.68 21.57 -20.88
N HIS A 362 17.23 20.48 -21.41
CA HIS A 362 18.29 20.57 -22.39
C HIS A 362 17.68 20.85 -23.77
N LEU A 363 17.75 22.11 -24.21
CA LEU A 363 17.09 22.57 -25.44
C LEU A 363 17.64 21.93 -26.72
N ASN A 364 18.85 21.36 -26.67
CA ASN A 364 19.58 20.83 -27.83
C ASN A 364 19.72 19.30 -27.85
N SER A 365 18.99 18.54 -27.01
CA SER A 365 19.13 17.07 -26.97
C SER A 365 18.21 16.40 -27.98
N MET A 366 18.69 15.29 -28.54
CA MET A 366 17.89 14.32 -29.30
C MET A 366 16.63 13.88 -28.53
N HIS A 367 16.70 13.88 -27.19
CA HIS A 367 15.55 13.60 -26.33
C HIS A 367 14.97 14.91 -25.77
N PRO A 368 13.73 15.30 -26.12
CA PRO A 368 13.12 16.56 -25.69
C PRO A 368 12.86 16.66 -24.18
N LYS A 369 13.07 15.56 -23.44
CA LYS A 369 12.91 15.46 -21.99
C LYS A 369 14.25 15.24 -21.26
N ALA A 370 15.38 15.23 -21.96
CA ALA A 370 16.67 15.17 -21.28
C ALA A 370 16.90 16.44 -20.49
N GLN A 371 17.51 16.24 -19.33
CA GLN A 371 17.70 17.28 -18.36
C GLN A 371 19.19 17.41 -18.07
N LEU A 372 19.63 18.66 -17.95
CA LEU A 372 21.01 19.03 -17.69
C LEU A 372 21.10 19.60 -16.27
N THR A 373 22.04 19.06 -15.51
CA THR A 373 22.45 19.60 -14.21
C THR A 373 23.92 19.98 -14.28
N THR A 374 24.29 21.12 -13.67
CA THR A 374 25.67 21.63 -13.73
C THR A 374 26.24 21.80 -12.33
N CYS A 375 27.52 21.46 -12.15
CA CYS A 375 28.24 21.79 -10.94
C CYS A 375 28.48 23.31 -10.87
N LEU A 376 27.97 23.96 -9.82
CA LEU A 376 28.11 25.39 -9.58
C LEU A 376 29.56 25.84 -9.34
N GLY A 377 30.45 24.92 -8.96
CA GLY A 377 31.86 25.23 -8.70
C GLY A 377 32.76 25.17 -9.94
N CYS A 378 32.54 24.21 -10.84
CA CYS A 378 33.45 23.97 -11.98
C CYS A 378 32.74 23.77 -13.32
N ASN A 379 31.43 24.00 -13.38
CA ASN A 379 30.58 23.83 -14.56
C ASN A 379 30.64 22.42 -15.18
N LEU A 380 30.96 21.39 -14.39
CA LEU A 380 30.82 20.00 -14.86
C LEU A 380 29.35 19.72 -15.14
N GLU A 381 29.05 19.31 -16.36
CA GLU A 381 27.71 18.95 -16.81
C GLU A 381 27.42 17.47 -16.55
N VAL A 382 26.28 17.18 -15.95
CA VAL A 382 25.75 15.83 -15.78
C VAL A 382 24.40 15.77 -16.47
N TYR A 383 24.31 14.84 -17.41
CA TYR A 383 23.12 14.62 -18.22
C TYR A 383 22.30 13.50 -17.59
N SER A 384 21.04 13.79 -17.32
CA SER A 384 20.06 12.77 -16.95
C SER A 384 19.10 12.58 -18.12
N GLU A 385 19.19 11.42 -18.75
CA GLU A 385 18.25 11.03 -19.80
C GLU A 385 16.86 10.75 -19.18
N PRO A 386 15.79 11.15 -19.88
CA PRO A 386 14.46 10.81 -19.45
C PRO A 386 14.30 9.30 -19.55
N LEU A 387 13.47 8.74 -18.69
CA LEU A 387 13.21 7.31 -18.74
C LEU A 387 12.48 6.95 -20.05
N PRO A 388 12.81 5.80 -20.67
CA PRO A 388 12.34 5.45 -22.02
C PRO A 388 10.84 5.14 -22.08
N MET A 389 10.20 4.88 -20.94
CA MET A 389 8.80 4.48 -20.84
C MET A 389 7.86 5.68 -20.63
N GLU A 390 6.57 5.50 -20.93
CA GLU A 390 5.55 6.47 -20.55
C GLU A 390 5.49 6.62 -19.03
N TYR A 391 5.51 7.87 -18.57
CA TYR A 391 5.49 8.20 -17.14
C TYR A 391 4.59 9.39 -16.84
N LYS A 392 4.07 9.41 -15.61
CA LYS A 392 3.31 10.51 -15.05
C LYS A 392 4.05 11.06 -13.84
N ILE A 393 4.33 12.36 -13.86
CA ILE A 393 4.82 13.06 -12.67
C ILE A 393 3.63 13.27 -11.73
N LEU A 394 3.71 12.68 -10.54
CA LEU A 394 2.80 12.91 -9.43
C LEU A 394 3.44 14.02 -8.59
N GLN A 395 3.14 15.26 -8.96
CA GLN A 395 3.89 16.42 -8.51
C GLN A 395 3.22 17.07 -7.29
N ASP A 396 3.93 17.09 -6.17
CA ASP A 396 3.57 17.94 -5.03
C ASP A 396 4.18 19.34 -5.16
N SER A 397 5.37 19.44 -5.77
CA SER A 397 6.10 20.70 -5.90
C SER A 397 6.94 20.75 -7.18
N LYS A 398 7.38 21.96 -7.57
CA LYS A 398 8.33 22.16 -8.68
C LYS A 398 9.71 21.54 -8.44
N ILE A 399 10.03 21.16 -7.20
CA ILE A 399 11.38 20.75 -6.78
C ILE A 399 11.46 19.23 -6.62
N PHE A 400 10.41 18.62 -6.07
CA PHE A 400 10.37 17.18 -5.80
C PHE A 400 8.96 16.63 -5.95
N GLY A 401 8.88 15.31 -6.10
CA GLY A 401 7.64 14.57 -6.17
C GLY A 401 7.91 13.11 -6.48
N TRP A 402 6.87 12.40 -6.91
CA TRP A 402 6.99 11.02 -7.38
C TRP A 402 6.81 10.96 -8.88
N ILE A 403 7.46 10.00 -9.51
CA ILE A 403 7.21 9.66 -10.90
C ILE A 403 6.67 8.24 -10.94
N ARG A 404 5.55 8.07 -11.62
CA ARG A 404 4.88 6.79 -11.81
C ARG A 404 5.06 6.31 -13.25
N TYR A 405 5.53 5.08 -13.41
CA TYR A 405 5.72 4.41 -14.69
C TYR A 405 4.77 3.24 -14.78
N THR A 406 4.25 2.99 -15.97
CA THR A 406 3.52 1.75 -16.25
C THR A 406 4.52 0.67 -16.64
N ILE A 407 4.52 -0.43 -15.91
CA ILE A 407 5.29 -1.63 -16.24
C ILE A 407 4.43 -2.43 -17.23
N TRP A 408 4.85 -2.47 -18.49
CA TRP A 408 4.04 -3.04 -19.56
C TRP A 408 4.03 -4.58 -19.50
N PRO A 409 2.89 -5.24 -19.83
CA PRO A 409 2.79 -6.69 -19.80
C PRO A 409 3.60 -7.42 -20.88
N ARG A 410 4.14 -6.72 -21.90
CA ARG A 410 4.74 -7.34 -23.11
C ARG A 410 6.04 -8.12 -22.88
N GLU A 411 6.50 -8.23 -21.64
CA GLU A 411 7.65 -9.05 -21.22
C GLU A 411 7.21 -10.36 -20.53
N VAL A 412 5.99 -10.85 -20.76
CA VAL A 412 5.43 -12.03 -20.04
C VAL A 412 4.91 -13.13 -20.98
N LEU A 413 5.33 -13.15 -22.26
CA LEU A 413 5.03 -14.26 -23.16
C LEU A 413 6.29 -15.08 -23.45
#